data_AF-A0A7J7JEM5-F1
#
_entry.id   AF-A0A7J7JEM5-F1
#
_cell.length_a   1.000
_cell.length_b   1.000
_cell.length_c   1.000
_cell.angle_alpha   90.00
_cell.angle_beta   90.00
_cell.angle_gamma   90.00
#
_symmetry.space_group_name_H-M   'P 1'
#
loop_
_entity.id
_entity.type
_entity.pdbx_description
1 polymer ?
#
loop_
_entity_poly.entity_id
_entity_poly.type
_entity_poly.pdbx_seq_one_letter_code
_entity_poly.pdbx_strand_id
1 'polypeptide(L)'
;METKKIEDFFQQIGFISPTCTSLTSYLGNINVLFANKKCQRLLSQARKLMKMELFNTIQLDEKDNSNNKWSSFIAKREDSNSKDIDSQIERLSENTLKFPACAISESCMELLTLVHEMMEEACISGHAACTTQILYTIRSMFELYTSVVSDHHRNSIETLPQVSALYYNNCMFLSHQMILLASQYKPRLSSILQDVSAVTFVDLVPLLRAQGTESFLDQIQFQKENLLEYLQAAEGFKYTGVEERYQIAHQSIKQCIHQLSHLKRVWVDVLPASNYSKSIGHLTACVVKEMMSSIMSLEDMSSDDAAKLHQLITMVREAAPALFPGDKVSAAGSLMKHCSGWSRFLELDIVLTASLHDIVDRWSEGKGPLAAEYSPEQVKSLIRALFQNTDRRAATLAKIC
;
A
#
# COMPACT_ATOMS: atom_id res chain seq x y z
N MET A 1 3.40 -47.17 30.66
CA MET A 1 3.80 -48.40 31.42
C MET A 1 2.97 -49.61 31.05
N GLU A 2 1.69 -49.47 30.69
CA GLU A 2 0.81 -50.60 30.38
C GLU A 2 1.02 -51.21 28.99
N THR A 3 1.48 -50.42 28.01
CA THR A 3 1.60 -50.87 26.61
C THR A 3 2.80 -51.75 26.33
N LYS A 4 3.94 -51.50 26.97
CA LYS A 4 5.07 -52.46 26.99
C LYS A 4 4.66 -53.77 27.63
N LYS A 5 3.90 -53.73 28.74
CA LYS A 5 3.36 -54.94 29.39
C LYS A 5 2.40 -55.72 28.48
N ILE A 6 1.62 -55.02 27.66
CA ILE A 6 0.71 -55.63 26.68
C ILE A 6 1.49 -56.23 25.50
N GLU A 7 2.51 -55.55 24.97
CA GLU A 7 3.39 -56.12 23.93
C GLU A 7 4.17 -57.33 24.47
N ASP A 8 4.72 -57.25 25.68
CA ASP A 8 5.42 -58.35 26.35
C ASP A 8 4.47 -59.54 26.56
N PHE A 9 3.20 -59.28 26.88
CA PHE A 9 2.16 -60.31 27.02
C PHE A 9 1.80 -60.96 25.67
N PHE A 10 1.68 -60.18 24.59
CA PHE A 10 1.44 -60.72 23.24
C PHE A 10 2.64 -61.46 22.65
N GLN A 11 3.86 -61.09 23.04
CA GLN A 11 5.08 -61.84 22.74
C GLN A 11 5.13 -63.17 23.52
N GLN A 12 4.76 -63.16 24.80
CA GLN A 12 4.67 -64.40 25.61
C GLN A 12 3.63 -65.39 25.07
N ILE A 13 2.55 -64.91 24.47
CA ILE A 13 1.50 -65.76 23.86
C ILE A 13 1.89 -66.22 22.43
N GLY A 14 3.00 -65.75 21.87
CA GLY A 14 3.48 -66.15 20.54
C GLY A 14 2.68 -65.54 19.37
N PHE A 15 1.84 -64.54 19.64
CA PHE A 15 1.00 -63.89 18.64
C PHE A 15 1.79 -62.88 17.78
N ILE A 16 2.91 -62.37 18.30
CA ILE A 16 3.77 -61.36 17.67
C ILE A 16 5.23 -61.81 17.76
N SER A 17 6.02 -61.59 16.70
CA SER A 17 7.46 -61.90 16.71
C SER A 17 8.22 -61.03 17.73
N PRO A 18 9.32 -61.52 18.33
CA PRO A 18 10.11 -60.78 19.33
C PRO A 18 10.78 -59.51 18.77
N THR A 19 10.69 -59.26 17.47
CA THR A 19 11.21 -58.08 16.75
C THR A 19 10.17 -57.00 16.48
N CYS A 20 8.87 -57.27 16.70
CA CYS A 20 7.80 -56.35 16.34
C CYS A 20 7.55 -55.32 17.46
N THR A 21 8.14 -54.14 17.29
CA THR A 21 7.91 -52.94 18.13
C THR A 21 6.80 -52.05 17.57
N SER A 22 5.90 -52.61 16.75
CA SER A 22 4.91 -51.86 15.98
C SER A 22 3.92 -51.09 16.88
N LEU A 23 3.53 -51.63 18.04
CA LEU A 23 2.62 -50.95 18.96
C LEU A 23 3.36 -49.84 19.74
N THR A 24 4.56 -50.11 20.24
CA THR A 24 5.38 -49.12 20.95
C THR A 24 5.82 -47.98 20.04
N SER A 25 6.18 -48.27 18.78
CA SER A 25 6.49 -47.25 17.77
C SER A 25 5.25 -46.48 17.32
N TYR A 26 4.10 -47.14 17.18
CA TYR A 26 2.83 -46.45 16.91
C TYR A 26 2.45 -45.51 18.05
N LEU A 27 2.47 -45.98 19.30
CA LEU A 27 2.17 -45.18 20.51
C LEU A 27 3.15 -44.03 20.73
N GLY A 28 4.43 -44.21 20.43
CA GLY A 28 5.41 -43.12 20.40
C GLY A 28 5.11 -42.08 19.32
N ASN A 29 4.48 -42.49 18.23
CA ASN A 29 4.08 -41.64 17.11
C ASN A 29 2.62 -41.13 17.19
N ILE A 30 1.80 -41.55 18.17
CA ILE A 30 0.40 -41.11 18.26
C ILE A 30 0.30 -39.58 18.38
N ASN A 31 1.17 -38.97 19.19
CA ASN A 31 1.18 -37.52 19.35
C ASN A 31 1.52 -36.82 18.02
N VAL A 32 2.44 -37.39 17.23
CA VAL A 32 2.81 -36.87 15.92
C VAL A 32 1.69 -37.07 14.89
N LEU A 33 1.03 -38.24 14.88
CA LEU A 33 -0.11 -38.50 13.99
C LEU A 33 -1.31 -37.61 14.30
N PHE A 34 -1.59 -37.40 15.59
CA PHE A 34 -2.63 -36.48 16.03
C PHE A 34 -2.29 -35.04 15.63
N ALA A 35 -1.05 -34.60 15.87
CA ALA A 35 -0.56 -33.30 15.44
C ALA A 35 -0.71 -33.12 13.92
N ASN A 36 -0.32 -34.11 13.11
CA ASN A 36 -0.43 -34.07 11.65
C ASN A 36 -1.88 -33.94 11.18
N LYS A 37 -2.80 -34.77 11.71
CA LYS A 37 -4.22 -34.70 11.35
C LYS A 37 -4.85 -33.36 11.75
N LYS A 38 -4.45 -32.82 12.90
CA LYS A 38 -4.88 -31.50 13.35
C LYS A 38 -4.33 -30.39 12.45
N CYS A 39 -3.04 -30.43 12.11
CA CYS A 39 -2.40 -29.48 11.19
C CYS A 39 -3.07 -29.45 9.81
N GLN A 40 -3.43 -30.61 9.26
CA GLN A 40 -4.19 -30.69 8.00
C GLN A 40 -5.57 -30.01 8.09
N ARG A 41 -6.28 -30.20 9.22
CA ARG A 41 -7.56 -29.54 9.45
C ARG A 41 -7.40 -28.02 9.54
N LEU A 42 -6.37 -27.56 10.23
CA LEU A 42 -6.06 -26.14 10.39
C LEU A 42 -5.67 -25.49 9.06
N LEU A 43 -4.86 -26.16 8.22
CA LEU A 43 -4.57 -25.69 6.85
C LEU A 43 -5.84 -25.59 5.99
N SER A 44 -6.75 -26.55 6.13
CA SER A 44 -8.03 -26.54 5.43
C SER A 44 -8.91 -25.38 5.90
N GLN A 45 -8.89 -25.05 7.19
CA GLN A 45 -9.57 -23.89 7.75
C GLN A 45 -8.95 -22.58 7.26
N ALA A 46 -7.62 -22.44 7.30
CA ALA A 46 -6.90 -21.29 6.76
C ALA A 46 -7.23 -21.05 5.27
N ARG A 47 -7.28 -22.11 4.46
CA ARG A 47 -7.69 -22.01 3.05
C ARG A 47 -9.12 -21.51 2.86
N LYS A 48 -10.05 -21.85 3.77
CA LYS A 48 -11.42 -21.34 3.71
C LYS A 48 -11.44 -19.84 4.00
N LEU A 49 -10.70 -19.39 5.01
CA LEU A 49 -10.54 -17.96 5.33
C LEU A 49 -9.98 -17.17 4.15
N MET A 50 -8.93 -17.69 3.50
CA MET A 50 -8.31 -17.07 2.31
C MET A 50 -9.28 -16.91 1.12
N LYS A 51 -10.34 -17.74 1.05
CA LYS A 51 -11.36 -17.68 0.00
C LYS A 51 -12.58 -16.83 0.38
N MET A 52 -12.65 -16.33 1.61
CA MET A 52 -13.72 -15.40 1.99
C MET A 52 -13.54 -14.06 1.28
N GLU A 53 -14.64 -13.33 1.19
CA GLU A 53 -14.65 -12.00 0.59
C GLU A 53 -13.74 -11.03 1.37
N LEU A 54 -12.98 -10.21 0.63
CA LEU A 54 -12.01 -9.28 1.22
C LEU A 54 -12.66 -7.96 1.71
N PHE A 55 -13.92 -7.71 1.37
CA PHE A 55 -14.60 -6.42 1.60
C PHE A 55 -15.00 -6.15 3.05
N ASN A 56 -15.14 -7.18 3.88
CA ASN A 56 -15.40 -7.01 5.30
C ASN A 56 -14.13 -6.51 5.97
N THR A 57 -14.14 -5.28 6.49
CA THR A 57 -12.95 -4.61 7.00
C THR A 57 -12.96 -4.39 8.50
N ILE A 58 -11.77 -4.39 9.08
CA ILE A 58 -11.48 -4.00 10.46
C ILE A 58 -10.53 -2.80 10.39
N GLN A 59 -10.85 -1.73 11.13
CA GLN A 59 -9.98 -0.57 11.26
C GLN A 59 -8.90 -0.83 12.31
N LEU A 60 -7.64 -0.72 11.91
CA LEU A 60 -6.51 -0.73 12.83
C LEU A 60 -6.20 0.71 13.23
N ASP A 61 -6.41 1.05 14.49
CA ASP A 61 -6.06 2.37 15.03
C ASP A 61 -4.62 2.41 15.57
N GLU A 62 -3.95 3.55 15.40
CA GLU A 62 -2.61 3.80 15.96
C GLU A 62 -2.58 3.69 17.50
N LYS A 63 -3.72 3.93 18.15
CA LYS A 63 -3.88 3.88 19.61
C LYS A 63 -4.13 2.46 20.13
N ASP A 64 -4.86 1.63 19.38
CA ASP A 64 -5.20 0.26 19.79
C ASP A 64 -4.03 -0.72 19.64
N ASN A 65 -2.96 -0.35 18.95
CA ASN A 65 -1.77 -1.19 18.90
C ASN A 65 -1.00 -1.25 20.25
N SER A 66 -1.40 -0.47 21.26
CA SER A 66 -0.99 -0.65 22.66
C SER A 66 -1.86 -1.65 23.44
N ASN A 67 -3.11 -1.85 22.98
CA ASN A 67 -4.12 -2.74 23.56
C ASN A 67 -4.30 -4.05 22.79
N ASN A 68 -3.68 -4.20 21.61
CA ASN A 68 -3.56 -5.49 20.98
C ASN A 68 -2.93 -6.44 21.99
N LYS A 69 -3.70 -7.47 22.39
CA LYS A 69 -3.29 -8.50 23.35
C LYS A 69 -1.83 -8.90 23.14
N TRP A 70 -1.38 -8.96 21.88
CA TRP A 70 -0.07 -9.41 21.44
C TRP A 70 1.08 -8.41 21.55
N SER A 71 0.86 -7.09 21.41
CA SER A 71 1.91 -6.08 21.64
C SER A 71 2.17 -5.87 23.13
N SER A 72 1.15 -6.04 23.98
CA SER A 72 1.28 -5.99 25.44
C SER A 72 2.22 -7.05 26.02
N PHE A 73 2.49 -8.15 25.31
CA PHE A 73 3.47 -9.17 25.74
C PHE A 73 4.92 -8.72 25.57
N ILE A 74 5.21 -7.78 24.66
CA ILE A 74 6.56 -7.21 24.53
C ILE A 74 6.82 -6.22 25.67
N ALA A 75 5.84 -5.37 26.01
CA ALA A 75 5.97 -4.38 27.09
C ALA A 75 6.05 -5.02 28.50
N LYS A 76 5.44 -6.18 28.73
CA LYS A 76 5.46 -6.85 30.05
C LYS A 76 6.77 -7.57 30.42
N ARG A 77 7.77 -7.62 29.53
CA ARG A 77 9.05 -8.29 29.80
C ARG A 77 10.13 -7.40 30.44
N GLU A 78 9.86 -6.12 30.70
CA GLU A 78 10.86 -5.24 31.35
C GLU A 78 11.06 -5.49 32.86
N ASP A 79 10.22 -6.31 33.51
CA ASP A 79 10.43 -6.68 34.91
C ASP A 79 10.94 -8.11 35.06
N SER A 80 12.26 -8.31 34.92
CA SER A 80 13.09 -9.02 35.91
C SER A 80 14.56 -9.15 35.46
N ASN A 81 15.45 -8.45 36.19
CA ASN A 81 16.89 -8.68 36.31
C ASN A 81 17.81 -8.50 35.06
N SER A 82 17.99 -7.26 34.60
CA SER A 82 19.26 -6.87 33.95
C SER A 82 19.67 -5.46 34.37
N LYS A 83 20.38 -5.35 35.49
CA LYS A 83 20.84 -4.05 36.02
C LYS A 83 22.14 -3.50 35.41
N ASP A 84 22.74 -4.13 34.39
CA ASP A 84 24.14 -3.77 34.01
C ASP A 84 24.45 -3.59 32.50
N ILE A 85 23.48 -3.32 31.62
CA ILE A 85 23.80 -3.05 30.19
C ILE A 85 22.93 -1.92 29.59
N ASP A 86 22.86 -0.74 30.21
CA ASP A 86 21.89 0.29 29.77
C ASP A 86 22.41 1.74 29.69
N SER A 87 23.69 1.95 29.32
CA SER A 87 24.21 3.31 29.14
C SER A 87 24.56 3.71 27.70
N GLN A 88 24.35 2.85 26.69
CA GLN A 88 24.71 3.19 25.29
C GLN A 88 23.78 2.68 24.18
N ILE A 89 22.64 2.05 24.50
CA ILE A 89 21.63 1.77 23.48
C ILE A 89 20.64 2.92 23.51
N GLU A 90 20.64 3.76 22.47
CA GLU A 90 19.57 4.73 22.23
C GLU A 90 18.23 3.98 22.34
N ARG A 91 17.47 4.24 23.40
CA ARG A 91 16.16 3.65 23.60
C ARG A 91 15.31 4.01 22.39
N LEU A 92 15.02 3.01 21.56
CA LEU A 92 14.14 3.17 20.42
C LEU A 92 12.80 3.72 20.92
N SER A 93 12.25 4.69 20.20
CA SER A 93 10.94 5.26 20.57
C SER A 93 9.89 4.15 20.66
N GLU A 94 8.90 4.31 21.53
CA GLU A 94 7.77 3.36 21.67
C GLU A 94 6.98 3.15 20.37
N ASN A 95 7.17 4.02 19.38
CA ASN A 95 6.50 3.97 18.08
C ASN A 95 7.30 3.20 17.01
N THR A 96 8.53 2.76 17.29
CA THR A 96 9.46 2.22 16.27
C THR A 96 8.94 0.96 15.57
N LEU A 97 8.14 0.15 16.27
CA LEU A 97 7.56 -1.09 15.74
C LEU A 97 6.04 -1.00 15.57
N LYS A 98 5.44 0.20 15.58
CA LYS A 98 4.00 0.34 15.37
C LYS A 98 3.65 0.22 13.90
N PHE A 99 2.67 -0.62 13.60
CA PHE A 99 2.03 -0.64 12.29
C PHE A 99 1.12 0.60 12.14
N PRO A 100 1.14 1.29 10.99
CA PRO A 100 0.31 2.48 10.78
C PRO A 100 -1.18 2.15 10.79
N ALA A 101 -2.02 3.14 11.07
CA ALA A 101 -3.47 2.96 10.97
C ALA A 101 -3.91 2.70 9.53
N CYS A 102 -4.75 1.68 9.35
CA CYS A 102 -5.33 1.29 8.07
C CYS A 102 -6.47 0.27 8.25
N ALA A 103 -7.24 0.04 7.20
CA ALA A 103 -8.19 -1.08 7.18
C ALA A 103 -7.54 -2.36 6.66
N ILE A 104 -7.85 -3.49 7.29
CA ILE A 104 -7.51 -4.84 6.83
C ILE A 104 -8.78 -5.68 6.69
N SER A 105 -8.73 -6.77 5.93
CA SER A 105 -9.85 -7.70 5.83
C SER A 105 -10.04 -8.50 7.12
N GLU A 106 -11.29 -8.78 7.50
CA GLU A 106 -11.63 -9.62 8.64
C GLU A 106 -11.01 -11.03 8.53
N SER A 107 -11.03 -11.62 7.33
CA SER A 107 -10.40 -12.91 7.04
C SER A 107 -8.89 -12.92 7.29
N CYS A 108 -8.21 -11.78 7.10
CA CYS A 108 -6.79 -11.63 7.41
C CYS A 108 -6.54 -11.65 8.92
N MET A 109 -7.40 -10.97 9.69
CA MET A 109 -7.33 -10.96 11.16
C MET A 109 -7.67 -12.33 11.76
N GLU A 110 -8.67 -13.02 11.23
CA GLU A 110 -9.02 -14.38 11.65
C GLU A 110 -7.90 -15.38 11.35
N LEU A 111 -7.25 -15.27 10.18
CA LEU A 111 -6.09 -16.08 9.84
C LEU A 111 -4.95 -15.88 10.84
N LEU A 112 -4.66 -14.62 11.20
CA LEU A 112 -3.63 -14.32 12.18
C LEU A 112 -4.00 -14.84 13.58
N THR A 113 -5.27 -14.75 13.97
CA THR A 113 -5.76 -15.33 15.24
C THR A 113 -5.51 -16.83 15.29
N LEU A 114 -5.80 -17.55 14.20
CA LEU A 114 -5.51 -18.97 14.08
C LEU A 114 -4.00 -19.26 14.23
N VAL A 115 -3.15 -18.44 13.62
CA VAL A 115 -1.68 -18.56 13.76
C VAL A 115 -1.25 -18.39 15.22
N HIS A 116 -1.78 -17.40 15.94
CA HIS A 116 -1.45 -17.20 17.35
C HIS A 116 -1.92 -18.34 18.25
N GLU A 117 -3.11 -18.89 18.00
CA GLU A 117 -3.60 -20.09 18.71
C GLU A 117 -2.64 -21.28 18.51
N MET A 118 -2.16 -21.47 17.28
CA MET A 118 -1.20 -22.52 16.97
C MET A 118 0.17 -22.27 17.62
N MET A 119 0.66 -21.02 17.64
CA MET A 119 1.91 -20.66 18.32
C MET A 119 1.82 -20.91 19.84
N GLU A 120 0.67 -20.61 20.45
CA GLU A 120 0.44 -20.87 21.87
C GLU A 120 0.39 -22.38 22.16
N GLU A 121 -0.30 -23.14 21.33
CA GLU A 121 -0.33 -24.60 21.43
C GLU A 121 1.07 -25.23 21.28
N ALA A 122 1.89 -24.70 20.36
CA ALA A 122 3.27 -25.14 20.19
C ALA A 122 4.06 -24.98 21.49
N CYS A 123 3.87 -23.86 22.20
CA CYS A 123 4.51 -23.61 23.49
C CYS A 123 4.03 -24.57 24.60
N ILE A 124 2.77 -24.98 24.58
CA ILE A 124 2.18 -25.86 25.61
C ILE A 124 2.53 -27.34 25.36
N SER A 125 2.70 -27.75 24.10
CA SER A 125 2.85 -29.15 23.71
C SER A 125 4.04 -29.85 24.37
N GLY A 126 5.14 -29.13 24.66
CA GLY A 126 6.35 -29.62 25.34
C GLY A 126 7.15 -30.69 24.55
N HIS A 127 6.68 -31.12 23.38
CA HIS A 127 7.31 -32.14 22.55
C HIS A 127 7.91 -31.50 21.29
N ALA A 128 9.23 -31.65 21.10
CA ALA A 128 9.96 -31.04 19.99
C ALA A 128 9.36 -31.38 18.61
N ALA A 129 9.09 -32.67 18.35
CA ALA A 129 8.54 -33.11 17.06
C ALA A 129 7.16 -32.48 16.75
N CYS A 130 6.28 -32.37 17.75
CA CYS A 130 4.97 -31.74 17.57
C CYS A 130 5.09 -30.24 17.34
N THR A 131 5.97 -29.58 18.12
CA THR A 131 6.26 -28.14 17.99
C THR A 131 6.77 -27.82 16.59
N THR A 132 7.75 -28.59 16.09
CA THR A 132 8.30 -28.44 14.75
C THR A 132 7.22 -28.59 13.66
N GLN A 133 6.33 -29.60 13.77
CA GLN A 133 5.23 -29.77 12.81
C GLN A 133 4.25 -28.59 12.81
N ILE A 134 3.92 -28.05 13.98
CA ILE A 134 3.06 -26.87 14.09
C ILE A 134 3.71 -25.65 13.42
N LEU A 135 5.00 -25.42 13.66
CA LEU A 135 5.74 -24.30 13.04
C LEU A 135 5.81 -24.43 11.51
N TYR A 136 6.07 -25.63 10.99
CA TYR A 136 6.00 -25.88 9.54
C TYR A 136 4.59 -25.65 8.98
N THR A 137 3.56 -26.01 9.73
CA THR A 137 2.18 -25.79 9.30
C THR A 137 1.83 -24.31 9.24
N ILE A 138 2.25 -23.52 10.23
CA ILE A 138 2.08 -22.05 10.23
C ILE A 138 2.82 -21.45 9.03
N ARG A 139 4.05 -21.90 8.77
CA ARG A 139 4.79 -21.48 7.59
C ARG A 139 4.03 -21.77 6.30
N SER A 140 3.52 -22.99 6.14
CA SER A 140 2.69 -23.35 5.00
C SER A 140 1.40 -22.54 4.89
N MET A 141 0.83 -22.03 6.00
CA MET A 141 -0.32 -21.11 5.94
C MET A 141 0.06 -19.77 5.29
N PHE A 142 1.21 -19.19 5.64
CA PHE A 142 1.68 -17.95 5.03
C PHE A 142 2.03 -18.14 3.55
N GLU A 143 2.70 -19.24 3.20
CA GLU A 143 2.97 -19.59 1.79
C GLU A 143 1.66 -19.84 1.02
N LEU A 144 0.67 -20.48 1.64
CA LEU A 144 -0.62 -20.70 1.02
C LEU A 144 -1.40 -19.39 0.82
N TYR A 145 -1.27 -18.43 1.73
CA TYR A 145 -1.87 -17.09 1.57
C TYR A 145 -1.41 -16.44 0.26
N THR A 146 -0.09 -16.46 0.01
CA THR A 146 0.53 -15.85 -1.18
C THR A 146 0.09 -16.45 -2.52
N SER A 147 -0.46 -17.67 -2.51
CA SER A 147 -0.92 -18.35 -3.72
C SER A 147 -2.44 -18.33 -3.84
N VAL A 148 -3.16 -18.68 -2.78
CA VAL A 148 -4.62 -18.81 -2.81
C VAL A 148 -5.30 -17.46 -2.94
N VAL A 149 -4.86 -16.43 -2.21
CA VAL A 149 -5.53 -15.13 -2.22
C VAL A 149 -5.31 -14.44 -3.56
N SER A 150 -4.07 -14.44 -4.06
CA SER A 150 -3.72 -13.85 -5.35
C SER A 150 -4.44 -14.55 -6.51
N ASP A 151 -4.58 -15.88 -6.49
CA ASP A 151 -5.24 -16.60 -7.58
C ASP A 151 -6.76 -16.53 -7.51
N HIS A 152 -7.34 -16.64 -6.32
CA HIS A 152 -8.79 -16.65 -6.16
C HIS A 152 -9.41 -15.28 -6.37
N HIS A 153 -8.76 -14.23 -5.86
CA HIS A 153 -9.26 -12.85 -5.91
C HIS A 153 -8.63 -12.04 -7.05
N ARG A 154 -7.84 -12.65 -7.96
CA ARG A 154 -7.11 -11.97 -9.05
C ARG A 154 -7.97 -10.90 -9.74
N ASN A 155 -9.12 -11.30 -10.26
CA ASN A 155 -10.01 -10.40 -10.99
C ASN A 155 -10.49 -9.23 -10.13
N SER A 156 -10.86 -9.49 -8.87
CA SER A 156 -11.33 -8.44 -7.96
C SER A 156 -10.21 -7.50 -7.55
N ILE A 157 -9.00 -8.01 -7.35
CA ILE A 157 -7.79 -7.23 -7.06
C ILE A 157 -7.45 -6.32 -8.23
N GLU A 158 -7.51 -6.81 -9.47
CA GLU A 158 -7.20 -6.03 -10.68
C GLU A 158 -8.28 -5.00 -11.04
N THR A 159 -9.55 -5.29 -10.75
CA THR A 159 -10.66 -4.43 -11.19
C THR A 159 -11.14 -3.45 -10.14
N LEU A 160 -11.10 -3.81 -8.85
CA LEU A 160 -11.71 -3.03 -7.77
C LEU A 160 -10.63 -2.30 -6.95
N PRO A 161 -10.58 -0.95 -6.99
CA PRO A 161 -9.54 -0.19 -6.31
C PRO A 161 -9.49 -0.43 -4.80
N GLN A 162 -10.65 -0.60 -4.17
CA GLN A 162 -10.73 -0.87 -2.73
C GLN A 162 -10.10 -2.23 -2.36
N VAL A 163 -10.34 -3.26 -3.18
CA VAL A 163 -9.83 -4.62 -2.92
C VAL A 163 -8.32 -4.67 -3.08
N SER A 164 -7.78 -4.03 -4.12
CA SER A 164 -6.33 -3.90 -4.30
C SER A 164 -5.66 -3.24 -3.08
N ALA A 165 -6.24 -2.13 -2.58
CA ALA A 165 -5.74 -1.44 -1.41
C ALA A 165 -5.82 -2.30 -0.12
N LEU A 166 -6.91 -3.05 0.06
CA LEU A 166 -7.06 -3.98 1.19
C LEU A 166 -6.07 -5.14 1.10
N TYR A 167 -5.87 -5.71 -0.10
CA TYR A 167 -4.90 -6.77 -0.31
C TYR A 167 -3.47 -6.29 0.00
N TYR A 168 -3.10 -5.09 -0.46
CA TYR A 168 -1.84 -4.43 -0.11
C TYR A 168 -1.68 -4.31 1.42
N ASN A 169 -2.68 -3.79 2.12
CA ASN A 169 -2.63 -3.63 3.56
C ASN A 169 -2.52 -4.98 4.28
N ASN A 170 -3.30 -5.98 3.88
CA ASN A 170 -3.24 -7.33 4.45
C ASN A 170 -1.84 -7.92 4.31
N CYS A 171 -1.22 -7.80 3.13
CA CYS A 171 0.14 -8.26 2.89
C CYS A 171 1.16 -7.53 3.77
N MET A 172 1.04 -6.21 3.91
CA MET A 172 1.92 -5.41 4.78
C MET A 172 1.73 -5.75 6.26
N PHE A 173 0.48 -5.96 6.68
CA PHE A 173 0.12 -6.29 8.05
C PHE A 173 0.62 -7.67 8.44
N LEU A 174 0.32 -8.71 7.66
CA LEU A 174 0.81 -10.06 7.89
C LEU A 174 2.35 -10.09 7.90
N SER A 175 2.99 -9.40 6.96
CA SER A 175 4.45 -9.26 6.92
C SER A 175 5.01 -8.64 8.19
N HIS A 176 4.35 -7.62 8.73
CA HIS A 176 4.73 -7.01 10.00
C HIS A 176 4.58 -8.00 11.17
N GLN A 177 3.47 -8.74 11.23
CA GLN A 177 3.22 -9.73 12.28
C GLN A 177 4.22 -10.89 12.24
N MET A 178 4.62 -11.35 11.05
CA MET A 178 5.64 -12.38 10.87
C MET A 178 6.99 -12.00 11.49
N ILE A 179 7.35 -10.71 11.46
CA ILE A 179 8.56 -10.19 12.13
C ILE A 179 8.39 -10.24 13.66
N LEU A 180 7.21 -9.88 14.17
CA LEU A 180 6.94 -9.82 15.61
C LEU A 180 6.78 -11.19 16.27
N LEU A 181 6.22 -12.18 15.55
CA LEU A 181 5.99 -13.53 16.07
C LEU A 181 7.26 -14.16 16.64
N ALA A 182 8.40 -14.02 15.95
CA ALA A 182 9.66 -14.59 16.42
C ALA A 182 10.07 -13.98 17.78
N SER A 183 9.96 -12.66 17.94
CA SER A 183 10.30 -11.99 19.21
C SER A 183 9.41 -12.44 20.37
N GLN A 184 8.12 -12.62 20.12
CA GLN A 184 7.14 -12.99 21.14
C GLN A 184 7.37 -14.42 21.66
N TYR A 185 7.52 -15.39 20.75
CA TYR A 185 7.49 -16.82 21.09
C TYR A 185 8.86 -17.48 21.24
N LYS A 186 9.93 -16.93 20.65
CA LYS A 186 11.27 -17.52 20.68
C LYS A 186 11.77 -17.87 22.09
N PRO A 187 11.62 -17.03 23.13
CA PRO A 187 12.13 -17.37 24.46
C PRO A 187 11.37 -18.52 25.16
N ARG A 188 10.11 -18.75 24.78
CA ARG A 188 9.33 -19.88 25.30
C ARG A 188 9.70 -21.17 24.58
N LEU A 189 9.87 -21.09 23.26
CA LEU A 189 10.18 -22.22 22.40
C LEU A 189 11.64 -22.67 22.45
N SER A 190 12.59 -21.80 22.86
CA SER A 190 14.01 -22.15 23.00
C SER A 190 14.28 -23.21 24.08
N SER A 191 13.34 -23.44 24.99
CA SER A 191 13.42 -24.53 25.97
C SER A 191 13.03 -25.90 25.39
N ILE A 192 12.32 -25.91 24.25
CA ILE A 192 11.73 -27.10 23.62
C ILE A 192 12.52 -27.50 22.35
N LEU A 193 12.97 -26.52 21.58
CA LEU A 193 13.66 -26.73 20.30
C LEU A 193 15.16 -26.42 20.41
N GLN A 194 15.99 -27.34 19.91
CA GLN A 194 17.43 -27.12 19.75
C GLN A 194 17.74 -26.18 18.58
N ASP A 195 16.96 -26.28 17.49
CA ASP A 195 17.05 -25.39 16.34
C ASP A 195 16.00 -24.28 16.43
N VAL A 196 16.49 -23.06 16.68
CA VAL A 196 15.65 -21.88 16.87
C VAL A 196 15.33 -21.18 15.52
N SER A 197 15.95 -21.62 14.42
CA SER A 197 15.70 -21.06 13.09
C SER A 197 14.28 -21.34 12.60
N ALA A 198 13.67 -22.44 13.03
CA ALA A 198 12.29 -22.81 12.69
C ALA A 198 11.22 -21.87 13.27
N VAL A 199 11.59 -20.97 14.19
CA VAL A 199 10.68 -20.04 14.87
C VAL A 199 10.54 -18.69 14.13
N THR A 200 11.37 -18.45 13.10
CA THR A 200 11.30 -17.22 12.30
C THR A 200 10.59 -17.44 10.97
N PHE A 201 9.88 -16.40 10.51
CA PHE A 201 9.20 -16.34 9.22
C PHE A 201 9.66 -15.14 8.38
N VAL A 202 10.78 -14.52 8.77
CA VAL A 202 11.30 -13.28 8.16
C VAL A 202 11.68 -13.47 6.70
N ASP A 203 12.03 -14.68 6.28
CA ASP A 203 12.37 -15.00 4.89
C ASP A 203 11.17 -14.95 3.93
N LEU A 204 9.94 -15.12 4.44
CA LEU A 204 8.70 -14.98 3.65
C LEU A 204 8.22 -13.52 3.55
N VAL A 205 8.72 -12.63 4.40
CA VAL A 205 8.31 -11.22 4.45
C VAL A 205 8.55 -10.48 3.14
N PRO A 206 9.73 -10.58 2.49
CA PRO A 206 9.95 -9.92 1.21
C PRO A 206 8.98 -10.39 0.12
N LEU A 207 8.69 -11.69 0.08
CA LEU A 207 7.77 -12.28 -0.90
C LEU A 207 6.37 -11.68 -0.77
N LEU A 208 5.82 -11.67 0.46
CA LEU A 208 4.47 -11.17 0.71
C LEU A 208 4.36 -9.65 0.48
N ARG A 209 5.37 -8.87 0.90
CA ARG A 209 5.43 -7.43 0.63
C ARG A 209 5.52 -7.12 -0.86
N ALA A 210 6.31 -7.89 -1.60
CA ALA A 210 6.47 -7.72 -3.04
C ALA A 210 5.12 -7.94 -3.75
N GLN A 211 4.42 -9.04 -3.47
CA GLN A 211 3.11 -9.33 -4.07
C GLN A 211 2.07 -8.24 -3.78
N GLY A 212 1.97 -7.80 -2.52
CA GLY A 212 1.05 -6.71 -2.17
C GLY A 212 1.40 -5.41 -2.89
N THR A 213 2.69 -5.08 -2.98
CA THR A 213 3.18 -3.85 -3.62
C THR A 213 2.97 -3.87 -5.12
N GLU A 214 3.34 -4.97 -5.79
CA GLU A 214 3.16 -5.17 -7.23
C GLU A 214 1.68 -5.00 -7.62
N SER A 215 0.80 -5.73 -6.95
CA SER A 215 -0.65 -5.64 -7.17
C SER A 215 -1.23 -4.23 -6.98
N PHE A 216 -0.74 -3.47 -5.99
CA PHE A 216 -1.20 -2.10 -5.79
C PHE A 216 -0.61 -1.13 -6.82
N LEU A 217 0.63 -1.32 -7.24
CA LEU A 217 1.25 -0.53 -8.30
C LEU A 217 0.56 -0.77 -9.65
N ASP A 218 0.19 -2.02 -9.95
CA ASP A 218 -0.62 -2.35 -11.13
C ASP A 218 -1.96 -1.61 -11.10
N GLN A 219 -2.61 -1.55 -9.93
CA GLN A 219 -3.82 -0.77 -9.76
C GLN A 219 -3.59 0.72 -9.98
N ILE A 220 -2.50 1.30 -9.46
CA ILE A 220 -2.16 2.71 -9.70
C ILE A 220 -1.93 2.97 -11.19
N GLN A 221 -1.25 2.06 -11.89
CA GLN A 221 -1.01 2.16 -13.32
C GLN A 221 -2.32 2.06 -14.11
N PHE A 222 -3.21 1.13 -13.77
CA PHE A 222 -4.54 1.02 -14.37
C PHE A 222 -5.38 2.29 -14.16
N GLN A 223 -5.37 2.86 -12.95
CA GLN A 223 -6.08 4.13 -12.69
C GLN A 223 -5.49 5.29 -13.49
N LYS A 224 -4.16 5.35 -13.63
CA LYS A 224 -3.49 6.35 -14.46
C LYS A 224 -3.89 6.22 -15.92
N GLU A 225 -3.91 5.01 -16.48
CA GLU A 225 -4.31 4.77 -17.86
C GLU A 225 -5.74 5.24 -18.14
N ASN A 226 -6.68 4.91 -17.27
CA ASN A 226 -8.07 5.38 -17.38
C ASN A 226 -8.16 6.92 -17.35
N LEU A 227 -7.41 7.58 -16.46
CA LEU A 227 -7.38 9.05 -16.39
C LEU A 227 -6.83 9.67 -17.68
N LEU A 228 -5.77 9.09 -18.25
CA LEU A 228 -5.20 9.57 -19.51
C LEU A 228 -6.14 9.31 -20.68
N GLU A 229 -6.83 8.16 -20.71
CA GLU A 229 -7.83 7.84 -21.74
C GLU A 229 -8.98 8.87 -21.74
N TYR A 230 -9.47 9.29 -20.57
CA TYR A 230 -10.47 10.36 -20.50
C TYR A 230 -9.96 11.68 -21.10
N LEU A 231 -8.69 12.02 -20.87
CA LEU A 231 -8.08 13.23 -21.43
C LEU A 231 -7.83 13.14 -22.94
N GLN A 232 -7.61 11.94 -23.50
CA GLN A 232 -7.43 11.76 -24.94
C GLN A 232 -8.65 12.23 -25.74
N ALA A 233 -9.86 12.10 -25.19
CA ALA A 233 -11.08 12.61 -25.82
C ALA A 233 -11.06 14.14 -26.02
N ALA A 234 -10.24 14.89 -25.27
CA ALA A 234 -10.07 16.32 -25.45
C ALA A 234 -9.14 16.69 -26.63
N GLU A 235 -8.56 15.71 -27.35
CA GLU A 235 -7.70 15.89 -28.53
C GLU A 235 -6.57 16.93 -28.33
N GLY A 236 -6.00 16.97 -27.13
CA GLY A 236 -4.94 17.93 -26.77
C GLY A 236 -5.43 19.36 -26.52
N PHE A 237 -6.72 19.55 -26.23
CA PHE A 237 -7.34 20.84 -25.93
C PHE A 237 -7.25 21.88 -27.07
N LYS A 238 -7.25 21.40 -28.31
CA LYS A 238 -7.24 22.25 -29.51
C LYS A 238 -8.60 22.91 -29.71
N TYR A 239 -8.59 24.18 -30.13
CA TYR A 239 -9.79 24.94 -30.50
C TYR A 239 -10.86 24.99 -29.40
N THR A 240 -10.44 25.15 -28.14
CA THR A 240 -11.34 25.21 -26.97
C THR A 240 -12.22 26.46 -26.95
N GLY A 241 -11.98 27.47 -27.79
CA GLY A 241 -12.90 28.57 -28.04
C GLY A 241 -14.19 28.13 -28.76
N VAL A 242 -14.16 27.01 -29.48
CA VAL A 242 -15.36 26.42 -30.10
C VAL A 242 -16.15 25.67 -29.03
N GLU A 243 -17.41 26.06 -28.84
CA GLU A 243 -18.23 25.56 -27.72
C GLU A 243 -18.36 24.03 -27.71
N GLU A 244 -18.50 23.36 -28.86
CA GLU A 244 -18.55 21.89 -28.92
C GLU A 244 -17.27 21.24 -28.41
N ARG A 245 -16.09 21.75 -28.83
CA ARG A 245 -14.79 21.25 -28.38
C ARG A 245 -14.55 21.55 -26.90
N TYR A 246 -14.97 22.72 -26.43
CA TYR A 246 -14.94 23.06 -25.02
C TYR A 246 -15.76 22.07 -24.19
N GLN A 247 -16.98 21.73 -24.61
CA GLN A 247 -17.83 20.81 -23.86
C GLN A 247 -17.22 19.41 -23.75
N ILE A 248 -16.57 18.91 -24.82
CA ILE A 248 -15.83 17.64 -24.78
C ILE A 248 -14.68 17.72 -23.77
N ALA A 249 -13.82 18.74 -23.88
CA ALA A 249 -12.69 18.92 -22.97
C ALA A 249 -13.11 19.10 -21.50
N HIS A 250 -14.17 19.87 -21.27
CA HIS A 250 -14.77 20.07 -19.96
C HIS A 250 -15.29 18.74 -19.38
N GLN A 251 -15.97 17.94 -20.20
CA GLN A 251 -16.46 16.63 -19.76
C GLN A 251 -15.33 15.65 -19.46
N SER A 252 -14.25 15.64 -20.26
CA SER A 252 -13.04 14.84 -20.00
C SER A 252 -12.41 15.17 -18.64
N ILE A 253 -12.24 16.47 -18.33
CA ILE A 253 -11.70 16.91 -17.03
C ILE A 253 -12.65 16.53 -15.89
N LYS A 254 -13.95 16.72 -16.09
CA LYS A 254 -14.96 16.35 -15.10
C LYS A 254 -14.95 14.85 -14.80
N GLN A 255 -14.74 14.00 -15.81
CA GLN A 255 -14.57 12.55 -15.64
C GLN A 255 -13.30 12.23 -14.82
N CYS A 256 -12.17 12.89 -15.12
CA CYS A 256 -10.94 12.75 -14.33
C CYS A 256 -11.15 13.12 -12.85
N ILE A 257 -11.77 14.27 -12.59
CA ILE A 257 -12.08 14.72 -11.22
C ILE A 257 -13.04 13.75 -10.52
N HIS A 258 -14.04 13.24 -11.23
CA HIS A 258 -14.97 12.25 -10.69
C HIS A 258 -14.24 10.96 -10.30
N GLN A 259 -13.35 10.47 -11.16
CA GLN A 259 -12.57 9.26 -10.88
C GLN A 259 -11.63 9.45 -9.69
N LEU A 260 -10.90 10.57 -9.61
CA LEU A 260 -10.06 10.89 -8.46
C LEU A 260 -10.88 11.00 -7.16
N SER A 261 -12.07 11.59 -7.23
CA SER A 261 -12.99 11.70 -6.09
C SER A 261 -13.54 10.33 -5.66
N HIS A 262 -13.80 9.44 -6.63
CA HIS A 262 -14.17 8.06 -6.36
C HIS A 262 -13.04 7.32 -5.62
N LEU A 263 -11.80 7.44 -6.10
CA LEU A 263 -10.62 6.86 -5.47
C LEU A 263 -10.41 7.39 -4.05
N LYS A 264 -10.60 8.69 -3.81
CA LYS A 264 -10.62 9.25 -2.45
C LYS A 264 -11.57 8.48 -1.55
N ARG A 265 -12.82 8.33 -1.96
CA ARG A 265 -13.87 7.69 -1.14
C ARG A 265 -13.52 6.25 -0.76
N VAL A 266 -12.89 5.50 -1.67
CA VAL A 266 -12.59 4.07 -1.44
C VAL A 266 -11.23 3.82 -0.78
N TRP A 267 -10.29 4.77 -0.83
CA TRP A 267 -8.94 4.60 -0.28
C TRP A 267 -8.68 5.35 1.02
N VAL A 268 -9.37 6.46 1.30
CA VAL A 268 -9.02 7.34 2.42
C VAL A 268 -9.14 6.64 3.79
N ASP A 269 -10.16 5.81 3.96
CA ASP A 269 -10.39 5.04 5.19
C ASP A 269 -9.78 3.63 5.13
N VAL A 270 -9.05 3.31 4.06
CA VAL A 270 -8.43 2.00 3.85
C VAL A 270 -6.92 2.11 3.99
N LEU A 271 -6.27 2.96 3.22
CA LEU A 271 -4.81 3.06 3.19
C LEU A 271 -4.27 3.88 4.36
N PRO A 272 -3.02 3.62 4.80
CA PRO A 272 -2.30 4.57 5.64
C PRO A 272 -2.26 5.97 5.01
N ALA A 273 -2.45 7.02 5.81
CA ALA A 273 -2.58 8.40 5.33
C ALA A 273 -1.42 8.84 4.42
N SER A 274 -0.20 8.39 4.71
CA SER A 274 1.00 8.68 3.92
C SER A 274 0.99 7.98 2.56
N ASN A 275 0.52 6.74 2.49
CA ASN A 275 0.40 5.97 1.25
C ASN A 275 -0.74 6.51 0.40
N TYR A 276 -1.90 6.78 1.01
CA TYR A 276 -3.02 7.45 0.35
C TYR A 276 -2.59 8.75 -0.33
N SER A 277 -1.97 9.66 0.43
CA SER A 277 -1.58 11.00 -0.06
C SER A 277 -0.57 10.90 -1.20
N LYS A 278 0.38 9.96 -1.14
CA LYS A 278 1.32 9.68 -2.24
C LYS A 278 0.60 9.18 -3.49
N SER A 279 -0.30 8.20 -3.35
CA SER A 279 -1.02 7.59 -4.46
C SER A 279 -1.95 8.58 -5.16
N ILE A 280 -2.80 9.29 -4.41
CA ILE A 280 -3.73 10.26 -5.00
C ILE A 280 -2.99 11.46 -5.58
N GLY A 281 -1.89 11.89 -4.94
CA GLY A 281 -1.03 12.96 -5.46
C GLY A 281 -0.32 12.57 -6.75
N HIS A 282 0.13 11.32 -6.88
CA HIS A 282 0.73 10.82 -8.12
C HIS A 282 -0.29 10.82 -9.28
N LEU A 283 -1.49 10.29 -9.06
CA LEU A 283 -2.55 10.26 -10.09
C LEU A 283 -2.98 11.67 -10.49
N THR A 284 -3.11 12.58 -9.53
CA THR A 284 -3.40 14.00 -9.78
C THR A 284 -2.27 14.64 -10.60
N ALA A 285 -1.02 14.34 -10.29
CA ALA A 285 0.13 14.84 -11.04
C ALA A 285 0.15 14.34 -12.49
N CYS A 286 -0.32 13.11 -12.76
CA CYS A 286 -0.45 12.61 -14.12
C CYS A 286 -1.44 13.43 -14.94
N VAL A 287 -2.64 13.70 -14.40
CA VAL A 287 -3.65 14.54 -15.06
C VAL A 287 -3.10 15.94 -15.34
N VAL A 288 -2.49 16.56 -14.33
CA VAL A 288 -1.92 17.90 -14.41
C VAL A 288 -0.79 17.97 -15.44
N LYS A 289 0.12 16.99 -15.46
CA LYS A 289 1.22 16.94 -16.43
C LYS A 289 0.72 16.75 -17.86
N GLU A 290 -0.27 15.89 -18.08
CA GLU A 290 -0.83 15.67 -19.41
C GLU A 290 -1.53 16.91 -19.94
N MET A 291 -2.33 17.58 -19.09
CA MET A 291 -2.95 18.86 -19.43
C MET A 291 -1.91 19.93 -19.77
N MET A 292 -0.87 20.09 -18.93
CA MET A 292 0.20 21.04 -19.20
C MET A 292 0.92 20.71 -20.52
N SER A 293 1.28 19.44 -20.74
CA SER A 293 1.96 19.01 -21.96
C SER A 293 1.13 19.32 -23.20
N SER A 294 -0.17 19.03 -23.15
CA SER A 294 -1.11 19.31 -24.24
C SER A 294 -1.20 20.81 -24.53
N ILE A 295 -1.40 21.65 -23.50
CA ILE A 295 -1.51 23.10 -23.65
C ILE A 295 -0.20 23.71 -24.17
N MET A 296 0.94 23.27 -23.64
CA MET A 296 2.26 23.74 -24.08
C MET A 296 2.60 23.36 -25.53
N SER A 297 1.92 22.36 -26.10
CA SER A 297 2.10 21.92 -27.48
C SER A 297 1.28 22.71 -28.51
N LEU A 298 0.39 23.60 -28.05
CA LEU A 298 -0.41 24.46 -28.92
C LEU A 298 0.47 25.55 -29.54
N GLU A 299 0.48 25.63 -30.87
CA GLU A 299 1.30 26.61 -31.60
C GLU A 299 0.70 28.01 -31.57
N ASP A 300 -0.63 28.11 -31.70
CA ASP A 300 -1.40 29.35 -31.69
C ASP A 300 -2.65 29.16 -30.81
N MET A 301 -2.93 30.17 -29.98
CA MET A 301 -4.08 30.20 -29.08
C MET A 301 -4.81 31.52 -29.24
N SER A 302 -6.11 31.47 -29.54
CA SER A 302 -6.94 32.67 -29.51
C SER A 302 -7.19 33.12 -28.06
N SER A 303 -7.64 34.38 -27.89
CA SER A 303 -8.06 34.88 -26.57
C SER A 303 -9.20 34.05 -25.97
N ASP A 304 -10.08 33.51 -26.81
CA ASP A 304 -11.19 32.66 -26.37
C ASP A 304 -10.68 31.28 -25.94
N ASP A 305 -9.73 30.69 -26.67
CA ASP A 305 -9.08 29.43 -26.27
C ASP A 305 -8.39 29.60 -24.90
N ALA A 306 -7.62 30.68 -24.72
CA ALA A 306 -6.92 30.95 -23.47
C ALA A 306 -7.89 31.12 -22.28
N ALA A 307 -9.00 31.84 -22.46
CA ALA A 307 -10.02 32.02 -21.44
C ALA A 307 -10.73 30.69 -21.09
N LYS A 308 -11.04 29.87 -22.09
CA LYS A 308 -11.67 28.55 -21.88
C LYS A 308 -10.70 27.57 -21.22
N LEU A 309 -9.43 27.54 -21.62
CA LEU A 309 -8.39 26.75 -20.95
C LEU A 309 -8.17 27.16 -19.50
N HIS A 310 -8.21 28.46 -19.19
CA HIS A 310 -8.16 28.95 -17.81
C HIS A 310 -9.33 28.40 -16.97
N GLN A 311 -10.56 28.35 -17.51
CA GLN A 311 -11.70 27.74 -16.84
C GLN A 311 -11.47 26.24 -16.57
N LEU A 312 -10.94 25.52 -17.57
CA LEU A 312 -10.60 24.11 -17.45
C LEU A 312 -9.53 23.84 -16.36
N ILE A 313 -8.48 24.65 -16.33
CA ILE A 313 -7.43 24.57 -15.29
C ILE A 313 -8.00 24.91 -13.91
N THR A 314 -8.84 25.93 -13.81
CA THR A 314 -9.47 26.35 -12.56
C THR A 314 -10.31 25.24 -11.94
N MET A 315 -11.04 24.46 -12.74
CA MET A 315 -11.77 23.28 -12.23
C MET A 315 -10.86 22.28 -11.51
N VAL A 316 -9.70 21.98 -12.09
CA VAL A 316 -8.73 21.05 -11.48
C VAL A 316 -8.10 21.68 -10.24
N ARG A 317 -7.76 22.97 -10.30
CA ARG A 317 -7.21 23.74 -9.17
C ARG A 317 -8.13 23.71 -7.95
N GLU A 318 -9.42 23.89 -8.15
CA GLU A 318 -10.39 23.94 -7.06
C GLU A 318 -10.71 22.54 -6.51
N ALA A 319 -10.75 21.53 -7.38
CA ALA A 319 -11.07 20.16 -6.98
C ALA A 319 -9.89 19.43 -6.30
N ALA A 320 -8.66 19.64 -6.73
CA ALA A 320 -7.51 18.85 -6.27
C ALA A 320 -7.22 18.95 -4.76
N PRO A 321 -7.29 20.12 -4.10
CA PRO A 321 -7.11 20.20 -2.64
C PRO A 321 -8.12 19.36 -1.88
N ALA A 322 -9.36 19.26 -2.37
CA ALA A 322 -10.40 18.45 -1.74
C ALA A 322 -10.10 16.95 -1.80
N LEU A 323 -9.10 16.49 -2.57
CA LEU A 323 -8.68 15.10 -2.60
C LEU A 323 -7.89 14.68 -1.35
N PHE A 324 -7.25 15.62 -0.65
CA PHE A 324 -6.39 15.31 0.50
C PHE A 324 -7.18 15.41 1.83
N PRO A 325 -6.85 14.56 2.83
CA PRO A 325 -7.45 14.66 4.15
C PRO A 325 -6.92 15.87 4.91
N GLY A 326 -7.71 16.36 5.88
CA GLY A 326 -7.35 17.48 6.74
C GLY A 326 -8.06 18.79 6.39
N ASP A 327 -7.62 19.86 7.03
CA ASP A 327 -8.09 21.21 6.76
C ASP A 327 -7.52 21.75 5.44
N LYS A 328 -8.05 22.88 4.95
CA LYS A 328 -7.66 23.45 3.66
C LYS A 328 -6.15 23.72 3.55
N VAL A 329 -5.52 24.12 4.65
CA VAL A 329 -4.08 24.45 4.69
C VAL A 329 -3.23 23.18 4.60
N SER A 330 -3.53 22.17 5.41
CA SER A 330 -2.84 20.87 5.36
C SER A 330 -3.03 20.16 4.02
N ALA A 331 -4.23 20.23 3.46
CA ALA A 331 -4.55 19.65 2.17
C ALA A 331 -3.75 20.30 1.03
N ALA A 332 -3.64 21.64 1.02
CA ALA A 332 -2.82 22.36 0.06
C ALA A 332 -1.32 22.02 0.20
N GLY A 333 -0.80 21.95 1.44
CA GLY A 333 0.57 21.53 1.68
C GLY A 333 0.86 20.09 1.22
N SER A 334 -0.09 19.18 1.44
CA SER A 334 0.00 17.79 0.99
C SER A 334 -0.05 17.67 -0.53
N LEU A 335 -0.91 18.45 -1.19
CA LEU A 335 -0.97 18.55 -2.64
C LEU A 335 0.36 19.04 -3.22
N MET A 336 0.92 20.13 -2.69
CA MET A 336 2.24 20.64 -3.09
C MET A 336 3.36 19.60 -2.92
N LYS A 337 3.30 18.81 -1.84
CA LYS A 337 4.30 17.79 -1.53
C LYS A 337 4.22 16.56 -2.44
N HIS A 338 3.00 16.12 -2.78
CA HIS A 338 2.78 14.83 -3.45
C HIS A 338 2.44 14.96 -4.94
N CYS A 339 1.93 16.10 -5.39
CA CYS A 339 1.62 16.37 -6.79
C CYS A 339 2.78 17.10 -7.47
N SER A 340 3.72 16.33 -8.04
CA SER A 340 4.85 16.91 -8.78
C SER A 340 4.37 17.75 -9.98
N GLY A 341 4.86 18.99 -10.10
CA GLY A 341 4.46 19.91 -11.17
C GLY A 341 3.22 20.75 -10.85
N TRP A 342 2.71 20.72 -9.61
CA TRP A 342 1.59 21.56 -9.20
C TRP A 342 1.91 23.06 -9.22
N SER A 343 3.08 23.47 -8.74
CA SER A 343 3.53 24.88 -8.82
C SER A 343 3.59 25.36 -10.26
N ARG A 344 4.22 24.57 -11.14
CA ARG A 344 4.25 24.79 -12.59
C ARG A 344 2.86 24.95 -13.20
N PHE A 345 1.90 24.11 -12.80
CA PHE A 345 0.50 24.20 -13.25
C PHE A 345 -0.20 25.48 -12.80
N LEU A 346 0.09 25.95 -11.58
CA LEU A 346 -0.43 27.23 -11.09
C LEU A 346 0.15 28.41 -11.88
N GLU A 347 1.44 28.38 -12.22
CA GLU A 347 2.05 29.41 -13.06
C GLU A 347 1.46 29.41 -14.48
N LEU A 348 1.20 28.24 -15.08
CA LEU A 348 0.58 28.16 -16.40
C LEU A 348 -0.75 28.90 -16.46
N ASP A 349 -1.61 28.66 -15.47
CA ASP A 349 -2.92 29.32 -15.37
C ASP A 349 -2.82 30.85 -15.33
N ILE A 350 -1.83 31.37 -14.60
CA ILE A 350 -1.58 32.81 -14.51
C ILE A 350 -1.14 33.31 -15.88
N VAL A 351 -0.22 32.61 -16.54
CA VAL A 351 0.29 33.00 -17.87
C VAL A 351 -0.82 33.03 -18.93
N LEU A 352 -1.79 32.11 -18.88
CA LEU A 352 -2.90 32.07 -19.84
C LEU A 352 -3.80 33.32 -19.80
N THR A 353 -3.84 34.03 -18.67
CA THR A 353 -4.68 35.23 -18.48
C THR A 353 -3.89 36.52 -18.30
N ALA A 354 -2.56 36.42 -18.18
CA ALA A 354 -1.66 37.54 -17.95
C ALA A 354 -1.42 38.36 -19.22
N SER A 355 -1.12 39.65 -19.05
CA SER A 355 -0.61 40.49 -20.14
C SER A 355 0.88 40.25 -20.39
N LEU A 356 1.40 40.68 -21.56
CA LEU A 356 2.85 40.62 -21.85
C LEU A 356 3.70 41.29 -20.76
N HIS A 357 3.20 42.38 -20.17
CA HIS A 357 3.90 43.08 -19.09
C HIS A 357 3.97 42.22 -17.83
N ASP A 358 2.84 41.63 -17.43
CA ASP A 358 2.77 40.79 -16.22
C ASP A 358 3.65 39.54 -16.36
N ILE A 359 3.75 38.98 -17.58
CA ILE A 359 4.63 37.84 -17.87
C ILE A 359 6.10 38.23 -17.70
N VAL A 360 6.51 39.42 -18.18
CA VAL A 360 7.88 39.93 -17.98
C VAL A 360 8.17 40.18 -16.50
N ASP A 361 7.20 40.73 -15.77
CA ASP A 361 7.36 41.01 -14.35
C ASP A 361 7.47 39.72 -13.53
N ARG A 362 6.67 38.68 -13.84
CA ARG A 362 6.81 37.35 -13.23
C ARG A 362 8.07 36.61 -13.66
N TRP A 363 8.64 36.92 -14.83
CA TRP A 363 9.94 36.41 -15.24
C TRP A 363 11.07 37.07 -14.42
N SER A 364 10.98 38.38 -14.19
CA SER A 364 11.93 39.22 -13.45
C SER A 364 13.39 38.85 -13.72
N GLU A 365 13.81 38.97 -14.98
CA GLU A 365 15.19 38.70 -15.42
C GLU A 365 15.70 37.29 -15.04
N GLY A 366 14.81 36.29 -15.08
CA GLY A 366 15.16 34.89 -14.78
C GLY A 366 15.20 34.54 -13.29
N LYS A 367 14.77 35.44 -12.40
CA LYS A 367 14.74 35.22 -10.94
C LYS A 367 13.33 35.10 -10.36
N GLY A 368 12.31 35.18 -11.21
CA GLY A 368 10.92 35.25 -10.78
C GLY A 368 10.27 33.89 -10.60
N PRO A 369 9.03 33.85 -10.09
CA PRO A 369 8.28 32.60 -9.90
C PRO A 369 8.12 31.82 -11.21
N LEU A 370 7.97 32.52 -12.34
CA LEU A 370 7.83 31.87 -13.65
C LEU A 370 9.15 31.20 -14.10
N ALA A 371 10.29 31.85 -13.84
CA ALA A 371 11.61 31.34 -14.19
C ALA A 371 12.06 30.15 -13.32
N ALA A 372 11.50 30.02 -12.11
CA ALA A 372 11.73 28.86 -11.25
C ALA A 372 11.11 27.57 -11.82
N GLU A 373 10.03 27.68 -12.59
CA GLU A 373 9.22 26.54 -13.05
C GLU A 373 9.35 26.26 -14.56
N TYR A 374 9.72 27.26 -15.36
CA TYR A 374 9.80 27.17 -16.82
C TYR A 374 11.15 27.63 -17.37
N SER A 375 11.60 26.96 -18.43
CA SER A 375 12.78 27.40 -19.16
C SER A 375 12.47 28.63 -20.04
N PRO A 376 13.49 29.45 -20.38
CA PRO A 376 13.29 30.60 -21.27
C PRO A 376 12.60 30.22 -22.58
N GLU A 377 12.96 29.08 -23.18
CA GLU A 377 12.37 28.63 -24.45
C GLU A 377 10.91 28.22 -24.31
N GLN A 378 10.51 27.62 -23.19
CA GLN A 378 9.10 27.30 -22.92
C GLN A 378 8.27 28.56 -22.75
N VAL A 379 8.77 29.55 -22.02
CA VAL A 379 8.08 30.84 -21.85
C VAL A 379 7.98 31.59 -23.18
N LYS A 380 9.06 31.61 -23.98
CA LYS A 380 9.00 32.15 -25.34
C LYS A 380 7.93 31.44 -26.16
N SER A 381 7.88 30.10 -26.14
CA SER A 381 6.85 29.33 -26.86
C SER A 381 5.43 29.72 -26.46
N LEU A 382 5.16 29.84 -25.15
CA LEU A 382 3.86 30.30 -24.63
C LEU A 382 3.51 31.71 -25.12
N ILE A 383 4.46 32.65 -25.08
CA ILE A 383 4.24 34.01 -25.58
C ILE A 383 3.96 34.00 -27.08
N ARG A 384 4.62 33.10 -27.84
CA ARG A 384 4.37 32.97 -29.27
C ARG A 384 2.96 32.48 -29.55
N ALA A 385 2.46 31.54 -28.74
CA ALA A 385 1.12 30.98 -28.87
C ALA A 385 0.01 31.96 -28.43
N LEU A 386 0.22 32.72 -27.36
CA LEU A 386 -0.81 33.59 -26.77
C LEU A 386 -0.95 34.96 -27.44
N PHE A 387 0.13 35.51 -28.01
CA PHE A 387 0.15 36.90 -28.49
C PHE A 387 0.49 36.99 -29.96
N GLN A 388 -0.21 37.83 -30.71
CA GLN A 388 0.10 38.09 -32.12
C GLN A 388 1.52 38.68 -32.31
N ASN A 389 2.10 38.45 -33.49
CA ASN A 389 3.42 38.96 -33.83
C ASN A 389 3.39 40.50 -33.93
N THR A 390 3.96 41.17 -32.94
CA THR A 390 4.05 42.63 -32.82
C THR A 390 5.43 43.03 -32.32
N ASP A 391 5.84 44.29 -32.54
CA ASP A 391 7.11 44.82 -32.03
C ASP A 391 7.21 44.69 -30.50
N ARG A 392 6.08 44.85 -29.80
CA ARG A 392 5.99 44.66 -28.34
C ARG A 392 6.29 43.21 -27.94
N ARG A 393 5.74 42.23 -28.68
CA ARG A 393 6.06 40.81 -28.47
C ARG A 393 7.54 40.53 -28.75
N ALA A 394 8.10 41.06 -29.83
CA ALA A 394 9.52 40.88 -30.17
C ALA A 394 10.46 41.45 -29.07
N ALA A 395 10.17 42.67 -28.58
CA ALA A 395 10.91 43.28 -27.48
C ALA A 395 10.80 42.48 -26.17
N THR A 396 9.63 41.88 -25.91
CA THR A 396 9.40 41.03 -24.74
C THR A 396 10.17 39.71 -24.83
N LEU A 397 10.16 39.06 -25.99
CA LEU A 397 10.93 37.83 -26.23
C LEU A 397 12.44 38.05 -26.08
N ALA A 398 12.96 39.23 -26.42
CA ALA A 398 14.37 39.58 -26.24
C ALA A 398 14.77 39.76 -24.76
N LYS A 399 13.82 40.03 -23.85
CA LYS A 399 14.07 40.16 -22.41
C LYS A 399 14.09 38.82 -21.67
N ILE A 400 13.59 37.76 -22.31
CA ILE A 400 13.53 36.41 -21.75
C ILE A 400 14.75 35.66 -22.26
N CYS A 401 15.83 35.68 -21.50
CA CYS A 401 17.11 35.04 -21.84
C CYS A 401 17.42 33.88 -20.88
#